data_AF-A0A9E5M9T4-F1
#
_entry.id   AF-A0A9E5M9T4-F1
#
_cell.length_a   1.000
_cell.length_b   1.000
_cell.length_c   1.000
_cell.angle_alpha   90.00
_cell.angle_beta   90.00
_cell.angle_gamma   90.00
#
_symmetry.space_group_name_H-M   'P 1'
#
loop_
_entity.id
_entity.type
_entity.pdbx_description
1 polymer ?
#
loop_
_entity_poly.entity_id
_entity_poly.type
_entity_poly.pdbx_seq_one_letter_code
_entity_poly.pdbx_strand_id
1 'polypeptide(L)'
;FDNMPSALPFIQAGKLIPIVVAAPQRLSQLPNVPTFKEVGLEPVNRMAYYGILGPKNLPKEVVDKISGGVKKALEDPAVRKRIEDTGSLIVANTPEQFAAQIKAEFEIYKKVVDDQKLKLD
;
A
#
# COMPACT_ATOMS: atom_id res chain seq x y z
N PHE A 1 -8.76 -7.93 6.89
CA PHE A 1 -8.60 -8.06 5.42
C PHE A 1 -7.12 -8.25 5.14
N ASP A 2 -6.76 -8.97 4.08
CA ASP A 2 -5.35 -9.25 3.74
C ASP A 2 -4.92 -8.45 2.51
N ASN A 3 -3.60 -8.29 2.32
CA ASN A 3 -3.03 -7.55 1.21
C ASN A 3 -3.02 -8.40 -0.07
N MET A 4 -3.06 -7.74 -1.24
CA MET A 4 -3.07 -8.42 -2.53
C MET A 4 -1.92 -9.41 -2.75
N PRO A 5 -0.64 -9.08 -2.44
CA PRO A 5 0.46 -10.01 -2.68
C PRO A 5 0.34 -11.35 -1.93
N SER A 6 -0.22 -11.35 -0.71
CA SER A 6 -0.43 -12.56 0.08
C SER A 6 -1.71 -13.32 -0.32
N ALA A 7 -2.79 -12.59 -0.63
CA ALA A 7 -4.08 -13.21 -0.95
C ALA A 7 -4.23 -13.68 -2.41
N LEU A 8 -3.59 -13.00 -3.37
CA LEU A 8 -3.81 -13.21 -4.80
C LEU A 8 -3.59 -14.65 -5.28
N PRO A 9 -2.54 -15.38 -4.86
CA PRO A 9 -2.36 -16.78 -5.28
C PRO A 9 -3.52 -17.69 -4.86
N PHE A 10 -4.11 -17.45 -3.68
CA PHE A 10 -5.24 -18.24 -3.18
C PHE A 10 -6.55 -17.85 -3.85
N ILE A 11 -6.71 -16.58 -4.21
CA ILE A 11 -7.85 -16.11 -5.02
C ILE A 11 -7.80 -16.76 -6.41
N GLN A 12 -6.64 -16.72 -7.08
CA GLN A 12 -6.45 -17.34 -8.39
C GLN A 12 -6.66 -18.85 -8.35
N ALA A 13 -6.28 -19.51 -7.24
CA ALA A 13 -6.52 -20.93 -7.03
C ALA A 13 -7.98 -21.27 -6.62
N GLY A 14 -8.88 -20.29 -6.54
CA GLY A 14 -10.28 -20.49 -6.14
C GLY A 14 -10.47 -20.87 -4.67
N LYS A 15 -9.42 -20.71 -3.85
CA LYS A 15 -9.44 -21.02 -2.40
C LYS A 15 -9.95 -19.86 -1.56
N LEU A 16 -9.88 -18.64 -2.09
CA LEU A 16 -10.43 -17.43 -1.49
C LEU A 16 -11.34 -16.73 -2.49
N ILE A 17 -12.42 -16.13 -1.98
CA ILE A 17 -13.33 -15.31 -2.78
C ILE A 17 -13.15 -13.85 -2.36
N PRO A 18 -12.62 -12.98 -3.23
CA PRO A 18 -12.50 -11.56 -2.93
C PRO A 18 -13.89 -10.90 -3.03
N ILE A 19 -14.29 -10.16 -1.99
CA ILE A 19 -15.61 -9.51 -1.92
C ILE A 19 -15.53 -8.02 -2.26
N VAL A 20 -14.47 -7.35 -1.78
CA VAL A 20 -14.22 -5.92 -1.98
C VAL A 20 -12.72 -5.66 -1.89
N VAL A 21 -12.22 -4.64 -2.59
CA VAL A 21 -10.81 -4.23 -2.53
C VAL A 21 -10.67 -2.80 -2.02
N ALA A 22 -9.66 -2.54 -1.19
CA ALA A 22 -9.28 -1.17 -0.83
C ALA A 22 -8.24 -0.66 -1.85
N ALA A 23 -8.72 0.08 -2.86
CA ALA A 23 -7.88 0.61 -3.93
C ALA A 23 -8.54 1.85 -4.56
N PRO A 24 -7.76 2.78 -5.13
CA PRO A 24 -8.31 3.98 -5.78
C PRO A 24 -9.22 3.64 -6.97
N GLN A 25 -9.01 2.49 -7.61
CA GLN A 25 -9.85 1.91 -8.65
C GLN A 25 -9.77 0.38 -8.58
N ARG A 26 -10.66 -0.32 -9.30
CA ARG A 26 -10.56 -1.78 -9.45
C ARG A 26 -9.20 -2.18 -10.02
N LEU A 27 -8.65 -3.27 -9.49
CA LEU A 27 -7.35 -3.78 -9.92
C LEU A 27 -7.50 -4.63 -11.18
N SER A 28 -6.52 -4.58 -12.09
CA SER A 28 -6.54 -5.40 -13.31
C SER A 28 -6.51 -6.90 -13.02
N GLN A 29 -5.96 -7.30 -11.87
CA GLN A 29 -5.96 -8.67 -11.38
C GLN A 29 -7.34 -9.12 -10.89
N LEU A 30 -8.21 -8.18 -10.50
CA LEU A 30 -9.54 -8.41 -9.94
C LEU A 30 -10.59 -7.46 -10.54
N PRO A 31 -10.80 -7.45 -11.87
CA PRO A 31 -11.62 -6.43 -12.56
C PRO A 31 -13.11 -6.47 -12.16
N ASN A 32 -13.57 -7.62 -11.65
CA ASN A 32 -14.96 -7.84 -11.24
C ASN A 32 -15.20 -7.57 -9.75
N VAL A 33 -14.15 -7.26 -8.97
CA VAL A 33 -14.27 -7.00 -7.53
C VAL A 33 -14.40 -5.49 -7.32
N PRO A 34 -15.48 -4.99 -6.69
CA PRO A 34 -15.65 -3.57 -6.46
C PRO A 34 -14.68 -3.05 -5.40
N THR A 35 -14.39 -1.75 -5.47
CA THR A 35 -13.68 -1.02 -4.42
C THR A 35 -14.60 -0.70 -3.24
N PHE A 36 -14.03 -0.40 -2.07
CA PHE A 36 -14.84 0.13 -0.95
C PHE A 36 -15.57 1.42 -1.31
N LYS A 37 -15.00 2.25 -2.20
CA LYS A 37 -15.66 3.46 -2.71
C LYS A 37 -16.94 3.13 -3.49
N GLU A 38 -16.88 2.15 -4.39
CA GLU A 38 -18.03 1.74 -5.21
C GLU A 38 -19.20 1.16 -4.39
N VAL A 39 -18.92 0.60 -3.21
CA VAL A 39 -19.94 0.07 -2.29
C VAL A 39 -20.34 1.05 -1.19
N GLY A 40 -19.98 2.34 -1.32
CA GLY A 40 -20.42 3.40 -0.40
C GLY A 40 -19.62 3.51 0.91
N LEU A 41 -18.44 2.89 0.98
CA LEU A 41 -17.57 2.82 2.16
C LEU A 41 -16.23 3.54 1.93
N GLU A 42 -16.26 4.71 1.29
CA GLU A 42 -15.06 5.49 0.96
C GLU A 42 -14.08 5.74 2.13
N PRO A 43 -14.52 5.98 3.40
CA PRO A 43 -13.61 6.18 4.52
C PRO A 43 -12.64 5.02 4.78
N VAL A 44 -13.01 3.79 4.40
CA VAL A 44 -12.17 2.59 4.53
C VAL A 44 -11.55 2.13 3.20
N ASN A 45 -11.72 2.89 2.11
CA ASN A 45 -11.07 2.63 0.83
C ASN A 45 -9.59 3.05 0.84
N ARG A 46 -8.82 2.48 1.77
CA ARG A 46 -7.43 2.82 2.04
C ARG A 46 -6.54 1.64 1.70
N MET A 47 -5.73 1.79 0.65
CA MET A 47 -4.79 0.75 0.23
C MET A 47 -3.60 0.70 1.20
N ALA A 48 -3.18 -0.51 1.60
CA ALA A 48 -1.94 -0.68 2.34
C ALA A 48 -0.74 -0.24 1.49
N TYR A 49 0.30 0.27 2.15
CA TYR A 49 1.53 0.73 1.49
C TYR A 49 2.77 0.07 2.08
N TYR A 50 3.80 0.00 1.26
CA TYR A 50 5.14 -0.44 1.64
C TYR A 50 6.14 0.66 1.29
N GLY A 51 7.21 0.75 2.07
CA GLY A 51 8.30 1.67 1.78
C GLY A 51 9.56 1.30 2.56
N ILE A 52 10.59 2.11 2.39
CA ILE A 52 11.89 1.92 3.03
C ILE A 52 12.03 2.96 4.14
N LEU A 53 12.38 2.51 5.33
CA LEU A 53 12.64 3.35 6.50
C LEU A 53 14.10 3.18 6.91
N GLY A 54 14.72 4.30 7.30
CA GLY A 54 16.06 4.32 7.89
C GLY A 54 16.03 4.78 9.35
N PRO A 55 17.16 4.67 10.07
CA PRO A 55 17.29 5.21 11.42
C PRO A 55 17.00 6.71 11.46
N LYS A 56 16.54 7.20 12.62
CA LYS A 56 16.38 8.63 12.87
C LYS A 56 17.72 9.35 12.65
N ASN A 57 17.68 10.54 12.06
CA ASN A 57 18.82 11.40 11.75
C ASN A 57 19.80 10.83 10.70
N LEU A 58 19.37 9.89 9.86
CA LEU A 58 20.15 9.49 8.69
C LEU A 58 20.49 10.74 7.83
N PRO A 59 21.76 10.93 7.42
CA PRO A 59 22.14 12.11 6.63
C PRO A 59 21.31 12.23 5.34
N LYS A 60 20.94 13.46 4.96
CA LYS A 60 20.10 13.71 3.78
C LYS A 60 20.69 13.10 2.51
N GLU A 61 22.00 13.18 2.33
CA GLU A 61 22.68 12.58 1.17
C GLU A 61 22.47 11.07 1.05
N VAL A 62 22.37 10.34 2.18
CA VAL A 62 22.12 8.90 2.19
C VAL A 62 20.66 8.62 1.86
N VAL A 63 19.73 9.41 2.42
CA VAL A 63 18.30 9.34 2.08
C VAL A 63 18.08 9.56 0.59
N ASP A 64 18.70 10.61 0.04
CA ASP A 64 18.60 10.97 -1.37
C ASP A 64 19.21 9.88 -2.27
N LYS A 65 20.36 9.30 -1.88
CA LYS A 65 20.98 8.19 -2.60
C LYS A 65 20.11 6.93 -2.62
N ILE A 66 19.50 6.57 -1.50
CA ILE A 66 18.58 5.41 -1.43
C ILE A 66 17.33 5.67 -2.26
N SER A 67 16.70 6.83 -2.10
CA SER A 67 15.52 7.24 -2.87
C SER A 67 15.78 7.23 -4.37
N GLY A 68 16.93 7.78 -4.81
CA GLY A 68 17.37 7.74 -6.20
C GLY A 68 17.60 6.32 -6.71
N GLY A 69 18.23 5.46 -5.90
CA GLY A 69 18.43 4.05 -6.23
C GLY A 69 17.12 3.27 -6.38
N VAL A 70 16.14 3.51 -5.51
CA VAL A 70 14.80 2.91 -5.61
C VAL A 70 14.10 3.36 -6.87
N LYS A 71 14.09 4.66 -7.18
CA LYS A 71 13.49 5.18 -8.42
C LYS A 71 14.11 4.55 -9.65
N LYS A 72 15.45 4.46 -9.70
CA LYS A 72 16.17 3.81 -10.80
C LYS A 72 15.84 2.33 -10.92
N ALA A 73 15.73 1.59 -9.82
CA ALA A 73 15.31 0.19 -9.86
C ALA A 73 13.89 0.03 -10.42
N LEU A 74 13.00 0.98 -10.15
CA LEU A 74 11.63 1.01 -10.67
C LEU A 74 11.52 1.48 -12.13
N GLU A 75 12.63 1.87 -12.77
CA GLU A 75 12.70 2.08 -14.22
C GLU A 75 12.88 0.75 -14.97
N ASP A 76 13.37 -0.31 -14.30
CA ASP A 76 13.50 -1.64 -14.89
C ASP A 76 12.11 -2.28 -15.10
N PRO A 77 11.71 -2.57 -16.35
CA PRO A 77 10.41 -3.17 -16.65
C PRO A 77 10.17 -4.51 -15.94
N ALA A 78 11.22 -5.31 -15.71
CA ALA A 78 11.10 -6.60 -15.02
C ALA A 78 10.78 -6.41 -13.53
N VAL A 79 11.39 -5.40 -12.89
CA VAL A 79 11.08 -5.03 -11.50
C VAL A 79 9.65 -4.51 -11.39
N ARG A 80 9.27 -3.59 -12.29
CA ARG A 80 7.90 -3.05 -12.32
C ARG A 80 6.86 -4.14 -12.49
N LYS A 81 7.06 -4.99 -13.50
CA LYS A 81 6.17 -6.11 -13.80
C LYS A 81 6.00 -7.02 -12.60
N ARG A 82 7.09 -7.38 -11.91
CA ARG A 82 7.01 -8.25 -10.73
C ARG A 82 6.18 -7.66 -9.59
N ILE A 83 6.21 -6.34 -9.39
CA ILE A 83 5.40 -5.64 -8.38
C ILE A 83 3.93 -5.53 -8.85
N GLU A 84 3.71 -5.14 -10.09
CA GLU A 84 2.37 -4.95 -10.64
C GLU A 84 1.62 -6.29 -10.76
N ASP A 85 2.32 -7.39 -11.06
CA ASP A 85 1.76 -8.75 -11.11
C ASP A 85 1.18 -9.21 -9.75
N THR A 86 1.63 -8.62 -8.62
CA THR A 86 1.05 -8.90 -7.30
C THR A 86 -0.17 -8.03 -6.97
N GLY A 87 -0.67 -7.24 -7.92
CA GLY A 87 -1.75 -6.29 -7.72
C GLY A 87 -1.34 -5.05 -6.90
N SER A 88 -0.04 -4.77 -6.80
CA SER A 88 0.47 -3.58 -6.14
C SER A 88 0.60 -2.42 -7.11
N LEU A 89 0.38 -1.19 -6.62
CA LEU A 89 0.54 0.04 -7.39
C LEU A 89 1.88 0.69 -7.05
N ILE A 90 2.67 1.01 -8.06
CA ILE A 90 3.95 1.70 -7.88
C ILE A 90 3.69 3.19 -7.72
N VAL A 91 3.99 3.72 -6.53
CA VAL A 91 3.84 5.16 -6.22
C VAL A 91 5.13 5.93 -6.45
N ALA A 92 6.26 5.42 -5.93
CA ALA A 92 7.61 6.01 -6.10
C ALA A 92 7.71 7.52 -5.78
N ASN A 93 7.02 7.98 -4.73
CA ASN A 93 7.00 9.37 -4.27
C ASN A 93 8.35 9.82 -3.65
N THR A 94 8.44 11.09 -3.25
CA THR A 94 9.65 11.60 -2.57
C THR A 94 9.70 11.18 -1.08
N PRO A 95 10.87 11.20 -0.44
CA PRO A 95 10.98 10.94 1.00
C PRO A 95 10.07 11.83 1.85
N GLU A 96 9.92 13.10 1.48
CA GLU A 96 9.05 14.07 2.17
C GLU A 96 7.58 13.72 2.01
N GLN A 97 7.17 13.34 0.79
CA GLN A 97 5.80 12.87 0.52
C GLN A 97 5.49 11.58 1.28
N PHE A 98 6.45 10.66 1.37
CA PHE A 98 6.28 9.43 2.13
C PHE A 98 6.19 9.69 3.63
N ALA A 99 7.01 10.59 4.18
CA ALA A 99 6.92 11.01 5.57
C ALA A 99 5.57 11.67 5.89
N ALA A 100 5.05 12.50 4.98
CA ALA A 100 3.72 13.09 5.11
C ALA A 100 2.60 12.03 5.09
N GLN A 101 2.72 11.02 4.21
CA GLN A 101 1.80 9.90 4.15
C GLN A 101 1.79 9.09 5.47
N ILE A 102 2.97 8.75 6.01
CA ILE A 102 3.09 8.03 7.28
C ILE A 102 2.40 8.81 8.40
N LYS A 103 2.63 10.13 8.48
CA LYS A 103 2.00 10.99 9.49
C LYS A 103 0.47 10.99 9.35
N ALA A 104 -0.05 11.16 8.13
CA ALA A 104 -1.49 11.17 7.89
C ALA A 104 -2.16 9.82 8.24
N GLU A 105 -1.52 8.70 7.89
CA GLU A 105 -2.03 7.36 8.23
C GLU A 105 -1.99 7.14 9.75
N PHE A 106 -0.91 7.54 10.41
CA PHE A 106 -0.81 7.45 11.87
C PHE A 106 -1.93 8.22 12.57
N GLU A 107 -2.21 9.45 12.16
CA GLU A 107 -3.28 10.28 12.75
C GLU A 107 -4.65 9.60 12.63
N ILE A 108 -4.93 8.99 11.48
CA ILE A 108 -6.19 8.29 11.20
C ILE A 108 -6.30 7.03 12.05
N TYR A 109 -5.30 6.15 12.03
CA TYR A 109 -5.37 4.90 12.78
C TYR A 109 -5.32 5.13 14.29
N LYS A 110 -4.56 6.13 14.76
CA LYS A 110 -4.58 6.53 16.16
C LYS A 110 -6.00 6.92 16.60
N LYS A 111 -6.68 7.75 15.81
CA LYS A 111 -8.08 8.12 16.09
C LYS A 111 -8.99 6.90 16.14
N VAL A 112 -8.87 5.97 15.20
CA VAL A 112 -9.67 4.73 15.20
C VAL A 112 -9.41 3.91 16.46
N VAL A 113 -8.15 3.70 16.84
CA VAL A 113 -7.77 2.94 18.05
C VAL A 113 -8.34 3.60 19.31
N ASP A 114 -8.20 4.92 19.44
CA ASP A 114 -8.69 5.68 20.59
C ASP A 114 -10.22 5.65 20.66
N ASP A 115 -10.92 5.95 19.57
CA ASP A 115 -12.39 6.01 19.50
C ASP A 115 -13.03 4.63 19.75
N GLN A 116 -12.42 3.57 19.20
CA GLN A 116 -12.91 2.19 19.32
C GLN A 116 -12.37 1.46 20.55
N LYS A 117 -11.51 2.11 21.36
CA LYS A 117 -10.89 1.54 22.56
C LYS A 117 -10.15 0.23 22.29
N LEU A 118 -9.51 0.13 21.13
CA LEU A 118 -8.78 -1.07 20.72
C LEU A 118 -7.51 -1.21 21.55
N LYS A 119 -7.22 -2.42 22.00
CA LYS A 119 -5.97 -2.77 22.69
C LYS A 119 -5.35 -3.97 21.99
N LEU A 120 -4.04 -3.92 21.85
CA LEU A 120 -3.25 -5.13 21.61
C LEU A 120 -2.93 -5.72 22.99
N ASP A 121 -3.13 -7.02 23.11
CA ASP A 121 -2.76 -7.84 24.27
C ASP A 121 -1.25 -8.07 24.38
#